data_AF-A0A2J4REC7-F1
#
_entry.id   AF-A0A2J4REC7-F1
#
_cell.length_a   1.000
_cell.length_b   1.000
_cell.length_c   1.000
_cell.angle_alpha   90.00
_cell.angle_beta   90.00
_cell.angle_gamma   90.00
#
_symmetry.space_group_name_H-M   'P 1'
#
loop_
_entity.id
_entity.type
_entity.pdbx_description
1 polymer ?
#
loop_
_entity_poly.entity_id
_entity_poly.type
_entity_poly.pdbx_seq_one_letter_code
_entity_poly.pdbx_strand_id
1 'polypeptide(L)'
;PQGTDIDFKSAASGQADPFVAMMDWCERTQSKVILGATLTSQADGKTSTNALGNVHNDVRHDILVSDAKQLHGFFSNMIDMLLRINGYEVSRRKLPKFLFDTRDIEEIASFSTGVKNLVESGVKSIPASWVHKKLGIPVPQNDEAVLEAPSQASAPSPVALSQRFRRIAALTTATELSDPAQEALDNGRPVPEKTAAAMENLIAPLVAALQDGRLPDEAMDIIAGSYPDLDDSELVTLLEQALFVADVWGRLNSDA
;
A
#
# COMPACT_ATOMS: atom_id res chain seq x y z
N PRO A 1 -14.46 -52.34 76.62
CA PRO A 1 -13.61 -51.29 76.01
C PRO A 1 -14.33 -50.61 74.85
N GLN A 2 -15.07 -49.53 75.14
CA GLN A 2 -15.62 -48.59 74.16
C GLN A 2 -14.64 -47.40 74.04
N GLY A 3 -13.39 -47.68 73.68
CA GLY A 3 -12.29 -46.72 73.78
C GLY A 3 -11.70 -46.26 72.46
N THR A 4 -12.21 -46.76 71.33
CA THR A 4 -11.61 -46.50 70.01
C THR A 4 -12.70 -46.34 68.96
N ASP A 5 -13.46 -45.25 69.06
CA ASP A 5 -14.27 -44.77 67.94
C ASP A 5 -13.57 -43.55 67.34
N ILE A 6 -13.09 -43.68 66.10
CA ILE A 6 -12.37 -42.63 65.39
C ILE A 6 -13.39 -41.92 64.49
N ASP A 7 -13.90 -40.80 64.98
CA ASP A 7 -14.83 -39.94 64.24
C ASP A 7 -14.06 -38.99 63.33
N PHE A 8 -14.04 -39.28 62.02
CA PHE A 8 -13.51 -38.36 61.03
C PHE A 8 -14.50 -37.22 60.84
N LYS A 9 -14.30 -36.11 61.57
CA LYS A 9 -15.03 -34.87 61.31
C LYS A 9 -14.67 -34.35 59.93
N SER A 10 -15.49 -34.71 58.94
CA SER A 10 -15.37 -34.15 57.60
C SER A 10 -15.57 -32.64 57.72
N ALA A 11 -14.55 -31.86 57.33
CA ALA A 11 -14.73 -30.44 57.15
C ALA A 11 -15.87 -30.25 56.14
N ALA A 12 -16.80 -29.32 56.43
CA ALA A 12 -17.94 -29.04 55.55
C ALA A 12 -17.45 -29.02 54.09
N SER A 13 -18.05 -29.82 53.20
CA SER A 13 -17.59 -29.89 51.81
C SER A 13 -17.85 -28.54 51.14
N GLY A 14 -16.89 -27.63 51.24
CA GLY A 14 -16.94 -26.34 50.58
C GLY A 14 -16.98 -26.59 49.08
N GLN A 15 -18.07 -26.19 48.43
CA GLN A 15 -18.10 -26.20 46.97
C GLN A 15 -17.23 -25.05 46.46
N ALA A 16 -16.51 -25.28 45.36
CA ALA A 16 -15.68 -24.25 44.73
C ALA A 16 -16.53 -23.18 44.02
N ASP A 17 -17.75 -23.55 43.61
CA ASP A 17 -18.65 -22.75 42.80
C ASP A 17 -18.93 -21.34 43.36
N PRO A 18 -19.15 -21.11 44.66
CA PRO A 18 -19.35 -19.77 45.22
C PRO A 18 -18.11 -18.87 45.06
N PHE A 19 -16.91 -19.44 45.12
CA PHE A 19 -15.68 -18.67 44.93
C PHE A 19 -15.49 -18.28 43.47
N VAL A 20 -15.79 -19.19 42.54
CA VAL A 20 -15.78 -18.91 41.09
C VAL A 20 -16.79 -17.81 40.77
N ALA A 21 -18.03 -17.91 41.28
CA ALA A 21 -19.06 -16.89 41.08
C ALA A 21 -18.64 -15.52 41.64
N MET A 22 -17.95 -15.49 42.78
CA MET A 22 -17.40 -14.25 43.34
C MET A 22 -16.30 -13.66 42.45
N MET A 23 -15.37 -14.49 41.95
CA MET A 23 -14.32 -14.05 41.03
C MET A 23 -14.92 -13.47 39.75
N ASP A 24 -15.87 -14.16 39.13
CA ASP A 24 -16.57 -13.69 37.92
C ASP A 24 -17.26 -12.35 38.15
N TRP A 25 -17.92 -12.17 39.30
CA TRP A 25 -18.55 -10.91 39.65
C TRP A 25 -17.53 -9.77 39.81
N CYS A 26 -16.41 -10.03 40.48
CA CYS A 26 -15.32 -9.07 40.66
C CYS A 26 -14.70 -8.67 39.31
N GLU A 27 -14.39 -9.62 38.43
CA GLU A 27 -13.81 -9.37 37.11
C GLU A 27 -14.76 -8.56 36.22
N ARG A 28 -16.06 -8.92 36.21
CA ARG A 28 -17.09 -8.19 35.47
C ARG A 28 -17.24 -6.76 35.97
N THR A 29 -17.15 -6.55 37.28
CA THR A 29 -17.23 -5.21 37.87
C THR A 29 -16.01 -4.37 37.49
N GLN A 30 -14.81 -4.93 37.57
CA GLN A 30 -13.58 -4.25 37.13
C GLN A 30 -13.65 -3.85 35.66
N SER A 31 -14.12 -4.75 34.80
CA SER A 31 -14.28 -4.47 33.36
C SER A 31 -15.22 -3.28 33.10
N LYS A 32 -16.35 -3.20 33.83
CA LYS A 32 -17.26 -2.05 33.73
C LYS A 32 -16.65 -0.75 34.24
N VAL A 33 -15.91 -0.80 35.35
CA VAL A 33 -15.32 0.40 35.95
C VAL A 33 -14.19 0.96 35.09
N ILE A 34 -13.37 0.10 34.49
CA ILE A 34 -12.18 0.51 33.73
C ILE A 34 -12.53 0.75 32.26
N LEU A 35 -13.17 -0.21 31.61
CA LEU A 35 -13.43 -0.18 30.17
C LEU A 35 -14.83 0.36 29.82
N GLY A 36 -15.71 0.55 30.82
CA GLY A 36 -17.10 0.92 30.60
C GLY A 36 -17.99 -0.23 30.12
N ALA A 37 -17.42 -1.42 29.86
CA ALA A 37 -18.11 -2.53 29.23
C ALA A 37 -17.50 -3.90 29.61
N THR A 38 -18.20 -5.01 29.36
CA THR A 38 -17.75 -6.36 29.79
C THR A 38 -17.43 -7.33 28.65
N LEU A 39 -17.96 -7.11 27.45
CA LEU A 39 -18.00 -8.16 26.42
C LEU A 39 -16.71 -8.23 25.58
N THR A 40 -15.91 -7.17 25.55
CA THR A 40 -14.60 -7.16 24.88
C THR A 40 -13.53 -7.94 25.65
N SER A 41 -13.72 -8.15 26.96
CA SER A 41 -12.79 -8.89 27.83
C SER A 41 -13.24 -10.32 28.14
N GLN A 42 -14.54 -10.61 28.06
CA GLN A 42 -15.12 -11.93 28.32
C GLN A 42 -16.12 -12.28 27.20
N ALA A 43 -15.61 -12.58 26.01
CA ALA A 43 -16.41 -13.10 24.91
C ALA A 43 -16.70 -14.59 25.15
N ASP A 44 -17.65 -14.89 26.03
CA ASP A 44 -18.21 -16.25 26.08
C ASP A 44 -19.06 -16.44 24.81
N GLY A 45 -18.57 -17.26 23.88
CA GLY A 45 -18.96 -17.31 22.46
C GLY A 45 -20.45 -17.55 22.16
N LYS A 46 -21.31 -17.68 23.18
CA LYS A 46 -22.76 -17.83 23.06
C LYS A 46 -23.55 -16.51 23.02
N THR A 47 -23.00 -15.40 23.50
CA THR A 47 -23.76 -14.12 23.61
C THR A 47 -23.05 -12.93 22.98
N SER A 48 -21.88 -13.15 22.38
CA SER A 48 -21.10 -12.11 21.72
C SER A 48 -21.51 -11.96 20.27
N THR A 49 -22.31 -10.93 19.97
CA THR A 49 -22.62 -10.52 18.59
C THR A 49 -21.67 -9.40 18.16
N ASN A 50 -21.28 -9.37 16.89
CA ASN A 50 -20.42 -8.30 16.34
C ASN A 50 -21.00 -6.90 16.59
N ALA A 51 -22.33 -6.76 16.55
CA ALA A 51 -23.01 -5.50 16.83
C ALA A 51 -22.75 -5.00 18.26
N LEU A 52 -22.76 -5.90 19.25
CA LEU A 52 -22.51 -5.54 20.64
C LEU A 52 -21.02 -5.24 20.90
N GLY A 53 -20.12 -5.90 20.15
CA GLY A 53 -18.70 -5.58 20.14
C GLY A 53 -18.42 -4.16 19.64
N ASN A 54 -19.11 -3.72 18.59
CA ASN A 54 -18.97 -2.36 18.05
C ASN A 54 -19.41 -1.30 19.06
N VAL A 55 -20.57 -1.48 19.71
CA VAL A 55 -21.05 -0.56 20.77
C VAL A 55 -20.04 -0.41 21.90
N HIS A 56 -19.32 -1.48 22.24
CA HIS A 56 -18.28 -1.42 23.28
C HIS A 56 -17.02 -0.70 22.81
N ASN A 57 -16.68 -0.80 21.52
CA ASN A 57 -15.61 -0.02 20.94
C ASN A 57 -15.93 1.48 20.94
N ASP A 58 -17.20 1.85 20.71
CA ASP A 58 -17.66 3.24 20.81
C ASP A 58 -17.48 3.78 22.24
N VAL A 59 -17.88 3.01 23.26
CA VAL A 59 -17.67 3.38 24.68
C VAL A 59 -16.18 3.55 25.00
N ARG A 60 -15.33 2.64 24.51
CA ARG A 60 -13.88 2.76 24.67
C ARG A 60 -13.35 4.02 24.00
N HIS A 61 -13.82 4.35 22.80
CA HIS A 61 -13.42 5.55 22.08
C HIS A 61 -13.86 6.82 22.82
N ASP A 62 -15.09 6.86 23.34
CA ASP A 62 -15.59 7.98 24.15
C ASP A 62 -14.74 8.24 25.39
N ILE A 63 -14.32 7.17 26.09
CA ILE A 63 -13.40 7.26 27.23
C ILE A 63 -12.05 7.83 26.78
N LEU A 64 -11.49 7.33 25.67
CA LEU A 64 -10.23 7.83 25.11
C LEU A 64 -10.32 9.33 24.78
N VAL A 65 -11.40 9.77 24.13
CA VAL A 65 -11.64 11.18 23.81
C VAL A 65 -11.74 12.03 25.08
N SER A 66 -12.42 11.52 26.11
CA SER A 66 -12.53 12.18 27.40
C SER A 66 -11.16 12.34 28.08
N ASP A 67 -10.35 11.28 28.12
CA ASP A 67 -9.03 11.29 28.72
C ASP A 67 -8.07 12.23 27.97
N ALA A 68 -8.11 12.22 26.65
CA ALA A 68 -7.36 13.16 25.82
C ALA A 68 -7.72 14.63 26.12
N LYS A 69 -9.01 14.94 26.33
CA LYS A 69 -9.46 16.28 26.75
C LYS A 69 -9.00 16.65 28.15
N GLN A 70 -8.94 15.70 29.08
CA GLN A 70 -8.40 15.95 30.42
C GLN A 70 -6.89 16.25 30.37
N LEU A 71 -6.14 15.46 29.60
CA LEU A 71 -4.71 15.66 29.39
C LEU A 71 -4.39 17.00 28.70
N HIS A 72 -5.27 17.47 27.80
CA HIS A 72 -5.12 18.79 27.18
C HIS A 72 -4.95 19.92 28.21
N GLY A 73 -5.69 19.89 29.32
CA GLY A 73 -5.59 20.90 30.38
C GLY A 73 -4.21 20.91 31.05
N PHE A 74 -3.63 19.73 31.28
CA PHE A 74 -2.28 19.58 31.82
C PHE A 74 -1.24 20.21 30.88
N PHE A 75 -1.23 19.84 29.60
CA PHE A 75 -0.29 20.39 28.63
C PHE A 75 -0.45 21.89 28.43
N SER A 76 -1.69 22.39 28.41
CA SER A 76 -1.95 23.83 28.28
C SER A 76 -1.39 24.62 29.46
N ASN A 77 -1.50 24.10 30.69
CA ASN A 77 -0.90 24.72 31.88
C ASN A 77 0.63 24.65 31.85
N MET A 78 1.21 23.54 31.40
CA MET A 78 2.66 23.41 31.25
C MET A 78 3.22 24.41 30.23
N ILE A 79 2.53 24.61 29.09
CA ILE A 79 2.91 25.60 28.07
C ILE A 79 2.83 27.02 28.63
N ASP A 80 1.76 27.36 29.38
CA ASP A 80 1.61 28.66 30.06
C ASP A 80 2.77 28.91 31.04
N MET A 81 3.14 27.90 31.84
CA MET A 81 4.26 27.98 32.77
C MET A 81 5.59 28.25 32.05
N LEU A 82 5.89 27.49 31.00
CA LEU A 82 7.14 27.65 30.24
C LEU A 82 7.24 29.02 29.57
N LEU A 83 6.13 29.53 29.02
CA LEU A 83 6.11 30.87 28.42
C LEU A 83 6.36 31.96 29.46
N ARG A 84 5.77 31.84 30.66
CA ARG A 84 5.97 32.78 31.76
C ARG A 84 7.41 32.78 32.28
N ILE A 85 8.03 31.61 32.43
CA ILE A 85 9.44 31.49 32.81
C ILE A 85 10.34 32.18 31.79
N ASN A 86 10.00 32.09 30.51
CA ASN A 86 10.71 32.76 29.41
C ASN A 86 10.36 34.25 29.25
N GLY A 87 9.57 34.84 30.16
CA GLY A 87 9.24 36.27 30.16
C GLY A 87 8.12 36.68 29.19
N TYR A 88 7.39 35.74 28.60
CA TYR A 88 6.27 36.03 27.71
C TYR A 88 4.95 36.12 28.50
N GLU A 89 4.29 37.28 28.44
CA GLU A 89 2.93 37.46 28.96
C GLU A 89 1.89 37.34 27.85
N VAL A 90 1.48 36.11 27.56
CA VAL A 90 0.46 35.82 26.56
C VAL A 90 -0.87 35.51 27.25
N SER A 91 -1.96 36.08 26.75
CA SER A 91 -3.32 35.74 27.23
C SER A 91 -3.59 34.26 27.00
N ARG A 92 -4.25 33.59 27.96
CA ARG A 92 -4.60 32.16 27.86
C ARG A 92 -5.34 31.77 26.59
N ARG A 93 -6.11 32.69 25.99
CA ARG A 93 -6.82 32.44 24.71
C ARG A 93 -5.90 32.32 23.50
N LYS A 94 -4.69 32.89 23.57
CA LYS A 94 -3.70 32.92 22.49
C LYS A 94 -2.55 31.92 22.71
N LEU A 95 -2.61 31.13 23.79
CA LEU A 95 -1.62 30.10 24.04
C LEU A 95 -1.70 29.02 22.95
N PRO A 96 -0.54 28.48 22.51
CA PRO A 96 -0.52 27.27 21.73
C PRO A 96 -1.27 26.15 22.45
N LYS A 97 -2.09 25.41 21.71
CA LYS A 97 -2.89 24.33 22.23
C LYS A 97 -2.35 23.01 21.71
N PHE A 98 -1.98 22.13 22.63
CA PHE A 98 -1.67 20.75 22.29
C PHE A 98 -2.97 19.98 22.08
N LEU A 99 -3.25 19.50 20.87
CA LEU A 99 -4.46 18.76 20.55
C LEU A 99 -4.10 17.31 20.21
N PHE A 100 -4.76 16.37 20.88
CA PHE A 100 -4.70 14.96 20.52
C PHE A 100 -5.61 14.70 19.32
N ASP A 101 -5.12 13.93 18.36
CA ASP A 101 -5.94 13.44 17.27
C ASP A 101 -6.72 12.21 17.72
N THR A 102 -7.97 12.43 18.13
CA THR A 102 -8.90 11.36 18.55
C THR A 102 -10.01 11.17 17.52
N ARG A 103 -9.74 11.45 16.24
CA ARG A 103 -10.74 11.28 15.19
C ARG A 103 -11.06 9.80 15.00
N ASP A 104 -12.34 9.48 14.87
CA ASP A 104 -12.77 8.18 14.40
C ASP A 104 -12.61 8.16 12.86
N ILE A 105 -11.60 7.42 12.40
CA ILE A 105 -11.25 7.34 10.99
C ILE A 105 -12.12 6.25 10.38
N GLU A 106 -12.92 6.63 9.39
CA GLU A 106 -13.77 5.68 8.69
C GLU A 106 -12.92 4.72 7.83
N GLU A 107 -13.39 3.48 7.69
CA GLU A 107 -12.71 2.46 6.91
C GLU A 107 -12.72 2.84 5.42
N ILE A 108 -11.55 2.80 4.79
CA ILE A 108 -11.31 3.39 3.47
C ILE A 108 -12.19 2.73 2.39
N ALA A 109 -12.38 1.41 2.40
CA ALA A 109 -13.11 0.71 1.34
C ALA A 109 -14.61 1.05 1.34
N SER A 110 -15.25 0.98 2.50
CA SER A 110 -16.67 1.30 2.68
C SER A 110 -16.95 2.78 2.41
N PHE A 111 -16.11 3.67 2.93
CA PHE A 111 -16.24 5.10 2.71
C PHE A 111 -16.01 5.50 1.25
N SER A 112 -14.93 5.01 0.63
CA SER A 112 -14.63 5.33 -0.77
C SER A 112 -15.69 4.83 -1.74
N THR A 113 -16.22 3.62 -1.51
CA THR A 113 -17.34 3.07 -2.29
C THR A 113 -18.60 3.91 -2.11
N GLY A 114 -18.92 4.31 -0.88
CA GLY A 114 -20.07 5.17 -0.58
C GLY A 114 -19.96 6.54 -1.26
N VAL A 115 -18.80 7.20 -1.14
CA VAL A 115 -18.55 8.50 -1.78
C VAL A 115 -18.60 8.37 -3.30
N LYS A 116 -17.98 7.33 -3.88
CA LYS A 116 -18.06 7.06 -5.32
C LYS A 116 -19.51 6.96 -5.80
N ASN A 117 -20.32 6.12 -5.15
CA ASN A 117 -21.73 5.94 -5.50
C ASN A 117 -22.52 7.26 -5.40
N LEU A 118 -22.22 8.08 -4.39
CA LEU A 118 -22.91 9.34 -4.16
C LEU A 118 -22.57 10.39 -5.24
N VAL A 119 -21.30 10.45 -5.66
CA VAL A 119 -20.84 11.29 -6.77
C VAL A 119 -21.41 10.81 -8.10
N GLU A 120 -21.41 9.49 -8.37
CA GLU A 120 -22.02 8.90 -9.57
C GLU A 120 -23.53 9.12 -9.63
N SER A 121 -24.21 9.14 -8.47
CA SER A 121 -25.63 9.49 -8.35
C SER A 121 -25.93 10.98 -8.56
N GLY A 122 -24.92 11.82 -8.81
CA GLY A 122 -25.06 13.22 -9.16
C GLY A 122 -24.92 14.22 -8.01
N VAL A 123 -24.49 13.79 -6.82
CA VAL A 123 -24.21 14.71 -5.70
C VAL A 123 -22.88 15.43 -5.94
N LYS A 124 -22.96 16.72 -6.26
CA LYS A 124 -21.78 17.58 -6.54
C LYS A 124 -21.33 18.43 -5.36
N SER A 125 -22.01 18.33 -4.22
CA SER A 125 -21.81 19.21 -3.06
C SER A 125 -20.75 18.72 -2.07
N ILE A 126 -20.05 17.62 -2.34
CA ILE A 126 -19.06 17.02 -1.42
C ILE A 126 -17.71 17.71 -1.59
N PRO A 127 -17.21 18.45 -0.59
CA PRO A 127 -15.89 19.09 -0.69
C PRO A 127 -14.77 18.05 -0.52
N ALA A 128 -13.70 18.17 -1.31
CA ALA A 128 -12.52 17.30 -1.15
C ALA A 128 -11.89 17.40 0.25
N SER A 129 -11.89 18.60 0.85
CA SER A 129 -11.38 18.82 2.22
C SER A 129 -12.13 18.02 3.28
N TRP A 130 -13.41 17.72 3.07
CA TRP A 130 -14.20 16.90 3.97
C TRP A 130 -13.78 15.42 3.90
N VAL A 131 -13.49 14.91 2.68
CA VAL A 131 -12.97 13.55 2.45
C VAL A 131 -11.62 13.37 3.14
N HIS A 132 -10.69 14.31 2.95
CA HIS A 132 -9.39 14.30 3.65
C HIS A 132 -9.55 14.30 5.17
N LYS A 133 -10.45 15.14 5.70
CA LYS A 133 -10.71 15.21 7.15
C LYS A 133 -11.26 13.90 7.71
N LYS A 134 -12.13 13.22 6.98
CA LYS A 134 -12.81 11.99 7.37
C LYS A 134 -11.93 10.75 7.28
N LEU A 135 -11.09 10.65 6.25
CA LEU A 135 -10.14 9.55 6.06
C LEU A 135 -8.82 9.75 6.81
N GLY A 136 -8.60 10.93 7.40
CA GLY A 136 -7.34 11.27 8.07
C GLY A 136 -6.15 11.46 7.10
N ILE A 137 -6.40 11.53 5.79
CA ILE A 137 -5.37 11.72 4.76
C ILE A 137 -5.00 13.20 4.72
N PRO A 138 -3.74 13.58 4.97
CA PRO A 138 -3.32 14.98 4.92
C PRO A 138 -3.43 15.53 3.49
N VAL A 139 -3.62 16.85 3.39
CA VAL A 139 -3.51 17.55 2.11
C VAL A 139 -2.02 17.74 1.84
N PRO A 140 -1.52 17.36 0.65
CA PRO A 140 -0.11 17.54 0.29
C PRO A 140 0.27 19.02 0.39
N GLN A 141 1.47 19.30 0.93
CA GLN A 141 2.03 20.65 0.98
C GLN A 141 3.30 20.71 0.13
N ASN A 142 3.60 21.88 -0.43
CA ASN A 142 4.87 22.16 -1.12
C ASN A 142 5.19 21.15 -2.25
N ASP A 143 4.20 20.83 -3.10
CA ASP A 143 4.35 19.93 -4.24
C ASP A 143 4.86 18.52 -3.87
N GLU A 144 4.46 18.03 -2.68
CA GLU A 144 4.70 16.65 -2.25
C GLU A 144 4.07 15.66 -3.24
N ALA A 145 4.80 14.58 -3.57
CA ALA A 145 4.37 13.57 -4.52
C ALA A 145 3.04 12.92 -4.07
N VAL A 146 2.03 12.95 -4.95
CA VAL A 146 0.69 12.39 -4.70
C VAL A 146 0.55 11.05 -5.40
N LEU A 147 -0.20 10.13 -4.78
CA LEU A 147 -0.57 8.87 -5.43
C LEU A 147 -1.54 9.15 -6.59
N GLU A 148 -1.09 8.87 -7.81
CA GLU A 148 -1.92 8.97 -9.00
C GLU A 148 -2.61 7.65 -9.31
N ALA A 149 -3.85 7.71 -9.78
CA ALA A 149 -4.54 6.52 -10.28
C ALA A 149 -3.80 6.02 -11.54
N PRO A 150 -3.69 4.70 -11.75
CA PRO A 150 -3.24 4.18 -13.05
C PRO A 150 -4.19 4.73 -14.11
N SER A 151 -3.64 5.49 -15.06
CA SER A 151 -4.39 6.08 -16.17
C SER A 151 -5.21 4.98 -16.86
N GLN A 152 -6.54 5.02 -16.72
CA GLN A 152 -7.42 4.20 -17.53
C GLN A 152 -7.30 4.74 -18.96
N ALA A 153 -6.50 4.05 -19.77
CA ALA A 153 -6.45 4.28 -21.20
C ALA A 153 -7.87 4.19 -21.75
N SER A 154 -8.45 5.34 -22.09
CA SER A 154 -9.72 5.43 -22.81
C SER A 154 -9.60 4.56 -24.06
N ALA A 155 -10.46 3.54 -24.17
CA ALA A 155 -10.45 2.61 -25.30
C ALA A 155 -10.45 3.40 -26.62
N PRO A 156 -9.49 3.15 -27.53
CA PRO A 156 -9.41 3.89 -28.77
C PRO A 156 -10.66 3.60 -29.61
N SER A 157 -11.37 4.67 -29.98
CA SER A 157 -12.40 4.64 -31.02
C SER A 157 -11.86 3.92 -32.26
N PRO A 158 -12.64 3.08 -32.96
CA PRO A 158 -12.13 2.32 -34.10
C PRO A 158 -11.70 3.27 -35.21
N VAL A 159 -10.38 3.37 -35.41
CA VAL A 159 -9.76 4.21 -36.44
C VAL A 159 -9.87 3.49 -37.77
N ALA A 160 -10.57 4.09 -38.73
CA ALA A 160 -10.63 3.59 -40.10
C ALA A 160 -9.23 3.57 -40.73
N LEU A 161 -8.81 2.41 -41.24
CA LEU A 161 -7.58 2.23 -42.01
C LEU A 161 -7.65 3.02 -43.31
N SER A 162 -7.14 4.25 -43.30
CA SER A 162 -6.72 4.94 -44.52
C SER A 162 -5.22 5.15 -44.46
N GLN A 163 -4.54 4.43 -45.35
CA GLN A 163 -3.09 4.36 -45.47
C GLN A 163 -2.48 5.75 -45.72
N ARG A 164 -1.55 6.14 -44.85
CA ARG A 164 -0.35 6.91 -45.21
C ARG A 164 0.60 6.92 -44.01
N PHE A 165 1.70 6.18 -44.12
CA PHE A 165 2.83 6.27 -43.21
C PHE A 165 3.41 7.69 -43.23
N ARG A 166 2.98 8.52 -42.28
CA ARG A 166 3.73 9.69 -41.83
C ARG A 166 3.55 9.81 -40.33
N ARG A 167 4.64 9.54 -39.62
CA ARG A 167 4.91 9.89 -38.22
C ARG A 167 3.92 9.29 -37.20
N ILE A 168 4.35 8.23 -36.52
CA ILE A 168 3.83 7.89 -35.20
C ILE A 168 4.37 8.98 -34.26
N ALA A 169 3.69 10.13 -34.24
CA ALA A 169 3.98 11.28 -33.37
C ALA A 169 2.87 11.41 -32.30
N ALA A 170 2.35 10.29 -31.81
CA ALA A 170 1.22 10.30 -30.87
C ALA A 170 1.27 9.20 -29.80
N LEU A 171 2.46 8.66 -29.49
CA LEU A 171 2.67 7.83 -28.31
C LEU A 171 4.03 8.16 -27.68
N THR A 172 4.10 9.26 -26.95
CA THR A 172 5.02 9.53 -25.82
C THR A 172 4.83 10.99 -25.38
N THR A 173 3.95 11.24 -24.42
CA THR A 173 4.18 12.35 -23.48
C THR A 173 4.80 11.75 -22.23
N ALA A 174 5.91 11.04 -22.43
CA ALA A 174 6.92 10.95 -21.39
C ALA A 174 7.79 12.19 -21.61
N THR A 175 7.91 13.03 -20.58
CA THR A 175 8.92 14.09 -20.56
C THR A 175 10.25 13.43 -20.91
N GLU A 176 10.78 13.72 -22.10
CA GLU A 176 12.06 13.18 -22.53
C GLU A 176 13.12 13.69 -21.55
N LEU A 177 13.54 12.84 -20.64
CA LEU A 177 14.91 12.85 -20.18
C LEU A 177 15.72 12.42 -21.41
N SER A 178 16.03 13.38 -22.29
CA SER A 178 17.01 13.22 -23.35
C SER A 178 18.34 13.01 -22.64
N ASP A 179 18.70 11.74 -22.49
CA ASP A 179 20.09 11.37 -22.27
C ASP A 179 20.78 11.55 -23.63
N PRO A 180 21.70 12.52 -23.77
CA PRO A 180 22.38 12.76 -25.04
C PRO A 180 23.16 11.54 -25.53
N ALA A 181 23.53 10.61 -24.63
CA ALA A 181 24.11 9.33 -25.02
C ALA A 181 23.07 8.39 -25.65
N GLN A 182 21.87 8.31 -25.09
CA GLN A 182 20.77 7.51 -25.62
C GLN A 182 20.29 8.07 -26.97
N GLU A 183 20.21 9.39 -27.10
CA GLU A 183 19.81 10.06 -28.35
C GLU A 183 20.85 9.84 -29.46
N ALA A 184 22.14 9.73 -29.13
CA ALA A 184 23.19 9.39 -30.08
C ALA A 184 23.17 7.91 -30.50
N LEU A 185 22.75 7.00 -29.62
CA LEU A 185 22.56 5.58 -29.92
C LEU A 185 21.31 5.36 -30.79
N ASP A 186 20.22 6.05 -30.47
CA ASP A 186 18.93 5.95 -31.17
C ASP A 186 18.99 6.60 -32.56
N ASN A 187 19.76 7.69 -32.71
CA ASN A 187 20.10 8.28 -34.00
C ASN A 187 21.31 7.61 -34.67
N GLY A 188 21.88 6.59 -34.03
CA GLY A 188 22.92 5.75 -34.58
C GLY A 188 22.48 5.16 -35.91
N ARG A 189 23.43 5.03 -36.83
CA ARG A 189 23.17 4.46 -38.16
C ARG A 189 22.54 3.07 -37.98
N PRO A 190 21.45 2.72 -38.69
CA PRO A 190 20.79 1.44 -38.51
C PRO A 190 21.81 0.30 -38.64
N VAL A 191 21.62 -0.72 -37.79
CA VAL A 191 22.45 -1.92 -37.74
C VAL A 191 22.71 -2.39 -39.17
N PRO A 192 23.98 -2.61 -39.59
CA PRO A 192 24.30 -2.96 -40.97
C PRO A 192 23.36 -4.06 -41.47
N GLU A 193 22.84 -3.97 -42.70
CA GLU A 193 21.92 -4.96 -43.28
C GLU A 193 22.37 -6.43 -43.05
N LYS A 194 23.69 -6.63 -42.96
CA LYS A 194 24.34 -7.90 -42.61
C LYS A 194 24.04 -8.41 -41.19
N THR A 195 23.99 -7.56 -40.17
CA THR A 195 23.64 -7.98 -38.80
C THR A 195 22.16 -8.29 -38.66
N ALA A 196 21.30 -7.59 -39.41
CA ALA A 196 19.88 -7.92 -39.47
C ALA A 196 19.67 -9.29 -40.13
N ALA A 197 20.36 -9.56 -41.25
CA ALA A 197 20.33 -10.86 -41.90
C ALA A 197 20.89 -11.99 -41.02
N ALA A 198 22.01 -11.76 -40.32
CA ALA A 198 22.58 -12.74 -39.40
C ALA A 198 21.64 -13.05 -38.21
N MET A 199 20.96 -12.02 -37.68
CA MET A 199 19.94 -12.20 -36.64
C MET A 199 18.73 -12.98 -37.15
N GLU A 200 18.26 -12.69 -38.36
CA GLU A 200 17.15 -13.41 -38.99
C GLU A 200 17.48 -14.88 -39.23
N ASN A 201 18.70 -15.18 -39.69
CA ASN A 201 19.18 -16.56 -39.86
C ASN A 201 19.27 -17.32 -38.53
N LEU A 202 19.72 -16.65 -37.46
CA LEU A 202 19.83 -17.24 -36.12
C LEU A 202 18.46 -17.63 -35.58
N ILE A 203 17.45 -16.77 -35.72
CA ILE A 203 16.11 -17.02 -35.17
C ILE A 203 15.18 -17.81 -36.10
N ALA A 204 15.54 -17.99 -37.38
CA ALA A 204 14.71 -18.69 -38.36
C ALA A 204 14.28 -20.11 -37.93
N PRO A 205 15.16 -20.96 -37.35
CA PRO A 205 14.76 -22.29 -36.86
C PRO A 205 13.74 -22.22 -35.72
N LEU A 206 13.87 -21.23 -34.84
CA LEU A 206 12.96 -21.00 -33.72
C LEU A 206 11.58 -20.56 -34.21
N VAL A 207 11.54 -19.62 -35.16
CA VAL A 207 10.30 -19.13 -35.76
C VAL A 207 9.60 -20.25 -36.53
N ALA A 208 10.34 -21.10 -37.24
CA ALA A 208 9.78 -22.26 -37.92
C ALA A 208 9.18 -23.28 -36.92
N ALA A 209 9.89 -23.59 -35.85
CA ALA A 209 9.40 -24.52 -34.82
C ALA A 209 8.16 -23.98 -34.08
N LEU A 210 8.06 -22.66 -33.89
CA LEU A 210 6.89 -22.00 -33.31
C LEU A 210 5.68 -21.94 -34.26
N GLN A 211 5.89 -21.96 -35.59
CA GLN A 211 4.79 -22.03 -36.56
C GLN A 211 4.11 -23.40 -36.58
N ASP A 212 4.84 -24.47 -36.23
CA ASP A 212 4.30 -25.83 -36.16
C ASP A 212 3.60 -26.14 -34.82
N GLY A 213 3.93 -25.41 -33.74
CA GLY A 213 3.33 -25.55 -32.41
C GLY A 213 1.91 -24.99 -32.33
N ARG A 214 0.95 -25.75 -31.80
CA ARG A 214 -0.48 -25.37 -31.78
C ARG A 214 -0.98 -24.83 -30.44
N LEU A 215 -0.20 -24.97 -29.36
CA LEU A 215 -0.59 -24.59 -27.99
C LEU A 215 0.47 -23.69 -27.32
N PRO A 216 0.08 -22.66 -26.55
CA PRO A 216 1.02 -21.72 -25.91
C PRO A 216 2.02 -22.36 -24.93
N ASP A 217 1.62 -23.42 -24.23
CA ASP A 217 2.50 -24.11 -23.27
C ASP A 217 3.60 -24.91 -23.97
N GLU A 218 3.36 -25.42 -25.18
CA GLU A 218 4.33 -26.14 -25.99
C GLU A 218 5.41 -25.21 -26.56
N ALA A 219 5.10 -23.91 -26.75
CA ALA A 219 6.04 -22.92 -27.27
C ALA A 219 7.28 -22.76 -26.37
N MET A 220 7.10 -22.81 -25.05
CA MET A 220 8.19 -22.67 -24.09
C MET A 220 9.15 -23.86 -24.12
N ASP A 221 8.62 -25.07 -24.25
CA ASP A 221 9.41 -26.30 -24.36
C ASP A 221 10.18 -26.35 -25.69
N ILE A 222 9.56 -25.87 -26.78
CA ILE A 222 10.19 -25.74 -28.09
C ILE A 222 11.34 -24.72 -28.07
N ILE A 223 11.16 -23.57 -27.40
CA ILE A 223 12.21 -22.56 -27.23
C ILE A 223 13.39 -23.13 -26.43
N ALA A 224 13.11 -23.84 -25.34
CA ALA A 224 14.17 -24.42 -24.50
C ALA A 224 14.94 -25.54 -25.23
N GLY A 225 14.25 -26.36 -26.03
CA GLY A 225 14.84 -27.46 -26.78
C GLY A 225 15.65 -27.03 -28.01
N SER A 226 15.34 -25.87 -28.61
CA SER A 226 16.00 -25.37 -29.83
C SER A 226 17.24 -24.51 -29.56
N TYR A 227 17.47 -24.09 -28.31
CA TYR A 227 18.62 -23.27 -27.93
C TYR A 227 19.99 -23.85 -28.35
N PRO A 228 20.26 -25.17 -28.25
CA PRO A 228 21.54 -25.75 -28.66
C PRO A 228 21.79 -25.74 -30.17
N ASP A 229 20.75 -25.59 -30.99
CA ASP A 229 20.82 -25.67 -32.45
C ASP A 229 20.86 -24.29 -33.13
N LEU A 230 20.85 -23.21 -32.34
CA LEU A 230 20.99 -21.84 -32.85
C LEU A 230 22.45 -21.57 -33.22
N ASP A 231 22.73 -21.35 -34.51
CA ASP A 231 24.06 -20.95 -34.98
C ASP A 231 24.25 -19.44 -34.81
N ASP A 232 25.06 -19.05 -33.83
CA ASP A 232 25.37 -17.66 -33.49
C ASP A 232 26.70 -17.16 -34.08
N SER A 233 27.42 -18.02 -34.80
CA SER A 233 28.80 -17.76 -35.24
C SER A 233 28.96 -16.51 -36.12
N GLU A 234 28.01 -16.30 -37.04
CA GLU A 234 28.00 -15.14 -37.94
C GLU A 234 27.72 -13.84 -37.18
N LEU A 235 26.80 -13.88 -36.21
CA LEU A 235 26.45 -12.73 -35.38
C LEU A 235 27.59 -12.36 -34.43
N VAL A 236 28.24 -13.35 -33.81
CA VAL A 236 29.43 -13.17 -32.97
C VAL A 236 30.54 -12.49 -33.76
N THR A 237 30.85 -12.98 -34.96
CA THR A 237 31.90 -12.40 -35.81
C THR A 237 31.61 -10.95 -36.20
N LEU A 238 30.35 -10.63 -36.50
CA LEU A 238 29.93 -9.26 -36.84
C LEU A 238 29.99 -8.31 -35.64
N LEU A 239 29.61 -8.78 -34.45
CA LEU A 239 29.72 -8.01 -33.21
C LEU A 239 31.17 -7.78 -32.81
N GLU A 240 32.04 -8.78 -32.95
CA GLU A 240 33.48 -8.64 -32.73
C GLU A 240 34.09 -7.56 -33.65
N GLN A 241 33.72 -7.57 -34.94
CA GLN A 241 34.16 -6.55 -35.89
C GLN A 241 33.62 -5.16 -35.53
N ALA A 242 32.36 -5.06 -35.11
CA ALA A 242 31.75 -3.80 -34.71
C ALA A 242 32.41 -3.21 -33.45
N LEU A 243 32.65 -4.04 -32.44
CA LEU A 243 33.35 -3.65 -31.20
C LEU A 243 34.80 -3.26 -31.48
N PHE A 244 35.49 -3.99 -32.37
CA PHE A 244 36.85 -3.64 -32.80
C PHE A 244 36.89 -2.28 -33.51
N VAL A 245 35.97 -2.04 -34.44
CA VAL A 245 35.86 -0.75 -35.12
C VAL A 245 35.54 0.37 -34.12
N ALA A 246 34.65 0.12 -33.16
CA ALA A 246 34.31 1.08 -32.11
C ALA A 246 35.50 1.42 -31.21
N ASP A 247 36.32 0.43 -30.79
CA ASP A 247 37.54 0.68 -30.01
C ASP A 247 38.56 1.50 -30.81
N VAL A 248 38.77 1.15 -32.09
CA VAL A 248 39.68 1.90 -32.98
C VAL A 248 39.19 3.34 -33.21
N TRP A 249 37.89 3.53 -33.43
CA TRP A 249 37.29 4.85 -33.60
C TRP A 249 37.37 5.67 -32.31
N GLY A 250 37.11 5.05 -31.16
CA GLY A 250 37.26 5.67 -29.85
C GLY A 250 38.68 6.16 -29.59
N ARG A 251 39.69 5.37 -29.93
CA ARG A 251 41.11 5.74 -29.80
C ARG A 251 41.55 6.83 -30.78
N LEU A 252 40.98 6.88 -31.98
CA LEU A 252 41.31 7.91 -32.97
C LEU A 252 40.67 9.27 -32.63
N ASN A 253 39.53 9.26 -31.95
CA ASN A 253 38.77 10.47 -31.64
C ASN A 253 38.94 10.94 -30.19
N SER A 254 39.77 10.27 -29.38
CA SER A 254 40.01 10.63 -27.97
C SER A 254 41.01 11.79 -27.76
N ASP A 255 41.61 12.34 -28.82
CA ASP A 255 42.52 13.50 -28.77
C ASP A 255 41.85 14.81 -29.27
N ALA A 256 40.54 14.97 -29.04
CA ALA A 256 39.80 16.22 -29.26
C ALA A 256 39.08 16.70 -28.00
#